data_AF-A0A067F2Y1-F1
#
_entry.id   AF-A0A067F2Y1-F1
#
_cell.length_a   1.000
_cell.length_b   1.000
_cell.length_c   1.000
_cell.angle_alpha   90.00
_cell.angle_beta   90.00
_cell.angle_gamma   90.00
#
_symmetry.space_group_name_H-M   'P 1'
#
loop_
_entity.id
_entity.type
_entity.pdbx_description
1 polymer ?
#
loop_
_entity_poly.entity_id
_entity_poly.type
_entity_poly.pdbx_seq_one_letter_code
_entity_poly.pdbx_strand_id
1 'polypeptide(L)'
;MKGKAKRSSTKLGLPTALLLCSFFFLAGFYGSTFLSRDVPSIRPKLRTLEVVEKENESGLPHGETGDASIQSIPFQVLSWRPRALYFPNFASAEQCQSIIATAKKRLKPSQLALRQGETVESTKGTRTSSGTFISASEDKTGILELIEHKIARATMLPQTHGEAFNVLRYEIGQKYDSHYDAFNPAEYGPQMSQRLASFLLYLSDVEEGGETMFPFENGIFLDSGYDYKKCIGLKVKPRRGDGLLFYSLFPNGTIDRTSLHGSCPVIKGEKWVATKWIRDQEQHED
;
A
#
# COMPACT_ATOMS: atom_id res chain seq x y z
N MET A 1 91.38 30.94 -22.39
CA MET A 1 90.15 30.19 -22.78
C MET A 1 89.07 30.37 -21.72
N LYS A 2 87.93 30.99 -22.08
CA LYS A 2 86.56 30.86 -21.52
C LYS A 2 85.77 32.11 -21.91
N GLY A 3 85.09 32.05 -23.06
CA GLY A 3 84.14 33.09 -23.48
C GLY A 3 82.83 32.96 -22.69
N LYS A 4 82.41 34.05 -22.03
CA LYS A 4 81.11 34.18 -21.36
C LYS A 4 80.04 34.51 -22.41
N ALA A 5 79.06 33.65 -22.61
CA ALA A 5 77.83 33.99 -23.32
C ALA A 5 76.79 34.53 -22.33
N LYS A 6 76.38 35.79 -22.52
CA LYS A 6 75.27 36.45 -21.82
C LYS A 6 73.94 35.91 -22.40
N ARG A 7 73.13 35.23 -21.60
CA ARG A 7 71.76 34.84 -22.01
C ARG A 7 70.78 35.91 -21.52
N SER A 8 70.21 36.65 -22.47
CA SER A 8 69.12 37.61 -22.26
C SER A 8 67.85 36.86 -21.85
N SER A 9 67.26 37.21 -20.70
CA SER A 9 65.93 36.73 -20.30
C SER A 9 64.89 37.81 -20.61
N THR A 10 64.10 37.61 -21.66
CA THR A 10 62.90 38.41 -21.93
C THR A 10 61.84 38.06 -20.88
N LYS A 11 61.59 38.96 -19.92
CA LYS A 11 60.46 38.82 -18.98
C LYS A 11 59.18 39.13 -19.75
N LEU A 12 58.36 38.10 -19.96
CA LEU A 12 57.03 38.27 -20.55
C LEU A 12 56.18 39.08 -19.57
N GLY A 13 55.76 40.29 -19.98
CA GLY A 13 54.96 41.17 -19.13
C GLY A 13 53.60 40.55 -18.80
N LEU A 14 53.10 40.80 -17.59
CA LEU A 14 51.79 40.38 -17.08
C LEU A 14 50.63 40.57 -18.10
N PRO A 15 50.54 41.66 -18.90
CA PRO A 15 49.46 41.79 -19.90
C PRO A 15 49.57 40.77 -21.05
N THR A 16 50.78 40.41 -21.47
CA THR A 16 51.01 39.36 -22.49
C THR A 16 50.66 37.97 -21.97
N ALA A 17 50.93 37.70 -20.69
CA ALA A 17 50.53 36.44 -20.06
C ALA A 17 49.00 36.32 -19.93
N LEU A 18 48.31 37.41 -19.57
CA LEU A 18 46.85 37.46 -19.51
C LEU A 18 46.18 37.30 -20.89
N LEU A 19 46.74 37.91 -21.93
CA LEU A 19 46.28 37.74 -23.31
C LEU A 19 46.51 36.31 -23.83
N LEU A 20 47.64 35.67 -23.50
CA LEU A 20 47.87 34.28 -23.83
C LEU A 20 46.89 33.35 -23.09
N CYS A 21 46.65 33.59 -21.80
CA CYS A 21 45.69 32.81 -21.01
C CYS A 21 44.26 32.96 -21.52
N SER A 22 43.82 34.16 -21.92
CA SER A 22 42.48 34.35 -22.49
C SER A 22 42.32 33.71 -23.86
N PHE A 23 43.37 33.71 -24.69
CA PHE A 23 43.36 33.01 -25.98
C PHE A 23 43.25 31.49 -25.81
N PHE A 24 43.96 30.88 -24.84
CA PHE A 24 43.81 29.46 -24.54
C PHE A 24 42.47 29.11 -23.91
N PHE A 25 41.88 30.01 -23.10
CA PHE A 25 40.56 29.79 -22.51
C PHE A 25 39.45 29.84 -23.56
N LEU A 26 39.50 30.82 -24.49
CA LEU A 26 38.56 30.92 -25.61
C LEU A 26 38.77 29.78 -26.62
N ALA A 27 40.01 29.44 -26.97
CA ALA A 27 40.29 28.30 -27.84
C ALA A 27 39.84 26.95 -27.22
N GLY A 28 39.94 26.79 -25.90
CA GLY A 28 39.40 25.62 -25.18
C GLY A 28 37.87 25.59 -25.13
N PHE A 29 37.23 26.76 -24.98
CA PHE A 29 35.76 26.88 -24.92
C PHE A 29 35.09 26.72 -26.30
N TYR A 30 35.76 27.13 -27.39
CA TYR A 30 35.29 26.94 -28.77
C TYR A 30 35.86 25.69 -29.46
N GLY A 31 36.96 25.10 -28.96
CA GLY A 31 37.47 23.81 -29.44
C GLY A 31 36.62 22.63 -28.97
N SER A 32 36.01 22.73 -27.78
CA SER A 32 35.09 21.73 -27.24
C SER A 32 33.75 21.66 -27.97
N THR A 33 33.37 22.71 -28.71
CA THR A 33 32.16 22.72 -29.56
C THR A 33 32.39 22.15 -30.96
N PHE A 34 33.64 21.97 -31.40
CA PHE A 34 33.98 21.31 -32.67
C PHE A 34 34.36 19.82 -32.52
N LEU A 35 34.75 19.36 -31.33
CA LEU A 35 35.06 17.96 -31.03
C LEU A 35 33.91 17.17 -30.37
N SER A 36 32.77 17.81 -30.11
CA SER A 36 31.56 17.15 -29.59
C SER A 36 30.53 16.86 -30.69
N ARG A 37 31.00 16.38 -31.85
CA ARG A 37 30.18 15.66 -32.82
C ARG A 37 30.65 14.20 -32.82
N ASP A 38 29.67 13.31 -32.69
CA ASP A 38 29.77 11.85 -32.69
C ASP A 38 30.16 11.19 -31.35
N VAL A 39 29.40 11.50 -30.30
CA VAL A 39 29.05 10.48 -29.30
C VAL A 39 27.62 10.03 -29.63
N PRO A 40 27.35 8.74 -29.92
CA PRO A 40 25.98 8.27 -30.05
C PRO A 40 25.28 8.58 -28.73
N SER A 41 24.32 9.49 -28.77
CA SER A 41 23.35 9.63 -27.70
C SER A 41 22.65 8.30 -27.58
N ILE A 42 23.06 7.47 -26.61
CA ILE A 42 22.20 6.42 -26.08
C ILE A 42 21.10 7.16 -25.34
N ARG A 43 20.16 7.73 -26.10
CA ARG A 43 18.79 7.85 -25.62
C ARG A 43 18.43 6.44 -25.20
N PRO A 44 17.89 6.21 -23.99
CA PRO A 44 17.06 5.05 -23.83
C PRO A 44 15.96 5.26 -24.87
N LYS A 45 16.05 4.55 -26.01
CA LYS A 45 14.87 4.24 -26.77
C LYS A 45 14.00 3.57 -25.73
N LEU A 46 12.99 4.30 -25.24
CA LEU A 46 11.80 3.66 -24.74
C LEU A 46 11.49 2.66 -25.84
N ARG A 47 11.73 1.37 -25.58
CA ARG A 47 11.11 0.33 -26.38
C ARG A 47 9.64 0.61 -26.16
N THR A 48 9.04 1.40 -27.06
CA THR A 48 7.66 1.21 -27.41
C THR A 48 7.58 -0.29 -27.64
N LEU A 49 7.04 -1.00 -26.66
CA LEU A 49 6.59 -2.36 -26.88
C LEU A 49 5.64 -2.18 -28.05
N GLU A 50 6.10 -2.58 -29.23
CA GLU A 50 5.18 -3.04 -30.25
C GLU A 50 4.30 -4.03 -29.51
N VAL A 51 3.03 -3.64 -29.35
CA VAL A 51 1.98 -4.59 -29.01
C VAL A 51 1.95 -5.50 -30.24
N VAL A 52 2.85 -6.47 -30.24
CA VAL A 52 2.58 -7.74 -30.88
C VAL A 52 1.31 -8.17 -30.18
N GLU A 53 0.19 -8.11 -30.90
CA GLU A 53 -0.99 -8.88 -30.55
C GLU A 53 -0.50 -10.31 -30.42
N LYS A 54 -0.15 -10.70 -29.19
CA LYS A 54 0.21 -12.08 -28.87
C LYS A 54 -1.07 -12.87 -29.02
N GLU A 55 -1.26 -13.38 -30.22
CA GLU A 55 -2.08 -14.56 -30.48
C GLU A 55 -1.84 -15.56 -29.35
N ASN A 56 -2.90 -15.85 -28.58
CA ASN A 56 -2.99 -16.92 -27.58
C ASN A 56 -1.66 -17.32 -26.90
N GLU A 57 -1.29 -16.66 -25.80
CA GLU A 57 -0.52 -17.39 -24.78
C GLU A 57 -1.43 -18.49 -24.23
N SER A 58 -1.37 -19.68 -24.83
CA SER A 58 -2.00 -20.87 -24.29
C SER A 58 -1.36 -21.12 -22.92
N GLY A 59 -2.07 -20.76 -21.86
CA GLY A 59 -1.65 -21.08 -20.50
C GLY A 59 -1.43 -22.58 -20.32
N LEU A 60 -0.73 -22.96 -19.26
CA LEU A 60 -0.62 -24.38 -18.90
C LEU A 60 -2.01 -24.95 -18.56
N PRO A 61 -2.23 -26.26 -18.76
CA PRO A 61 -3.38 -26.93 -18.18
C PRO A 61 -3.45 -26.67 -16.67
N HIS A 62 -4.64 -26.39 -16.17
CA HIS A 62 -4.88 -26.13 -14.75
C HIS A 62 -5.36 -27.40 -14.05
N GLY A 63 -5.15 -27.47 -12.73
CA GLY A 63 -5.79 -28.50 -11.89
C GLY A 63 -7.29 -28.23 -11.71
N GLU A 64 -8.00 -29.17 -11.08
CA GLU A 64 -9.45 -29.06 -10.83
C GLU A 64 -9.85 -27.77 -10.09
N THR A 65 -8.98 -27.28 -9.22
CA THR A 65 -9.18 -26.05 -8.43
C THR A 65 -8.45 -24.82 -8.98
N GLY A 66 -7.71 -24.95 -10.09
CA GLY A 66 -6.90 -23.89 -10.67
C GLY A 66 -7.65 -23.03 -11.70
N ASP A 67 -7.14 -21.82 -11.93
CA ASP A 67 -7.68 -20.92 -12.96
C ASP A 67 -7.28 -21.36 -14.38
N ALA A 68 -8.24 -21.35 -15.31
CA ALA A 68 -8.04 -21.77 -16.70
C ALA A 68 -7.25 -20.78 -17.59
N SER A 69 -6.97 -19.59 -17.07
CA SER A 69 -6.30 -18.52 -17.81
C SER A 69 -5.38 -17.74 -16.91
N ILE A 70 -4.36 -17.12 -17.50
CA ILE A 70 -3.43 -16.25 -16.79
C ILE A 70 -4.19 -15.01 -16.29
N GLN A 71 -3.98 -14.68 -15.02
CA GLN A 71 -4.59 -13.52 -14.36
C GLN A 71 -3.48 -12.56 -13.90
N SER A 72 -3.73 -11.26 -13.99
CA SER A 72 -2.80 -10.23 -13.52
C SER A 72 -3.50 -9.28 -12.56
N ILE A 73 -2.91 -9.09 -11.38
CA ILE A 73 -3.38 -8.15 -10.36
C ILE A 73 -2.20 -7.24 -10.01
N PRO A 74 -2.19 -5.97 -10.44
CA PRO A 74 -1.10 -5.06 -10.12
C PRO A 74 -1.10 -4.74 -8.63
N PHE A 75 0.09 -4.67 -8.02
CA PHE A 75 0.27 -4.30 -6.62
C PHE A 75 1.60 -3.59 -6.38
N GLN A 76 1.69 -2.91 -5.23
CA GLN A 76 2.90 -2.31 -4.70
C GLN A 76 3.12 -2.82 -3.28
N VAL A 77 4.34 -3.21 -2.93
CA VAL A 77 4.70 -3.48 -1.53
C VAL A 77 4.90 -2.13 -0.83
N LEU A 78 4.11 -1.86 0.20
CA LEU A 78 4.22 -0.66 1.04
C LEU A 78 5.17 -0.87 2.21
N SER A 79 5.13 -2.05 2.83
CA SER A 79 6.04 -2.44 3.91
C SER A 79 6.21 -3.96 3.97
N TRP A 80 7.34 -4.38 4.53
CA TRP A 80 7.60 -5.77 4.90
C TRP A 80 7.38 -6.04 6.39
N ARG A 81 7.23 -4.98 7.20
CA ARG A 81 7.05 -5.05 8.67
C ARG A 81 6.07 -3.95 9.11
N PRO A 82 4.75 -4.18 9.11
CA PRO A 82 4.12 -5.43 8.73
C PRO A 82 4.14 -5.63 7.22
N ARG A 83 3.90 -6.86 6.76
CA ARG A 83 3.67 -7.08 5.32
C ARG A 83 2.39 -6.35 4.92
N ALA A 84 2.53 -5.29 4.15
CA ALA A 84 1.44 -4.44 3.67
C ALA A 84 1.60 -4.19 2.16
N LEU A 85 0.55 -4.47 1.40
CA LEU A 85 0.51 -4.39 -0.05
C LEU A 85 -0.66 -3.51 -0.49
N TYR A 86 -0.40 -2.63 -1.44
CA TYR A 86 -1.37 -1.72 -2.05
C TYR A 86 -1.78 -2.23 -3.43
N PHE A 87 -3.07 -2.22 -3.71
CA PHE A 87 -3.66 -2.69 -4.96
C PHE A 87 -4.45 -1.56 -5.65
N PRO A 88 -3.90 -0.92 -6.70
CA PRO A 88 -4.59 0.14 -7.43
C PRO A 88 -5.81 -0.38 -8.19
N ASN A 89 -6.91 0.37 -8.16
CA ASN A 89 -8.13 0.09 -8.94
C ASN A 89 -8.58 -1.38 -8.81
N PHE A 90 -8.60 -1.89 -7.58
CA PHE A 90 -8.99 -3.25 -7.29
C PHE A 90 -10.47 -3.51 -7.58
N ALA A 91 -11.35 -2.53 -7.34
CA ALA A 91 -12.74 -2.51 -7.75
C ALA A 91 -13.07 -1.24 -8.54
N SER A 92 -14.08 -1.31 -9.42
CA SER A 92 -14.57 -0.14 -10.16
C SER A 92 -15.36 0.81 -9.24
N ALA A 93 -15.55 2.05 -9.69
CA ALA A 93 -16.35 3.03 -8.94
C ALA A 93 -17.82 2.58 -8.81
N GLU A 94 -18.37 1.92 -9.84
CA GLU A 94 -19.74 1.38 -9.87
C GLU A 94 -19.88 0.23 -8.88
N GLN A 95 -18.88 -0.67 -8.81
CA GLN A 95 -18.85 -1.74 -7.82
C GLN A 95 -18.84 -1.18 -6.39
N CYS A 96 -17.97 -0.20 -6.13
CA CYS A 96 -17.91 0.48 -4.84
C CYS A 96 -19.26 1.12 -4.46
N GLN A 97 -19.89 1.81 -5.41
CA GLN A 97 -21.17 2.48 -5.20
C GLN A 97 -22.31 1.48 -4.91
N SER A 98 -22.32 0.33 -5.59
CA SER A 98 -23.30 -0.75 -5.35
C SER A 98 -23.19 -1.29 -3.93
N ILE A 99 -21.96 -1.57 -3.46
CA ILE A 99 -21.69 -2.05 -2.11
C ILE A 99 -22.17 -1.03 -1.06
N ILE A 100 -21.83 0.26 -1.27
CA ILE A 100 -22.29 1.34 -0.39
C ILE A 100 -23.81 1.40 -0.34
N ALA A 101 -24.50 1.32 -1.49
CA ALA A 101 -25.96 1.40 -1.56
C ALA A 101 -26.65 0.25 -0.80
N THR A 102 -26.08 -0.96 -0.86
CA THR A 102 -26.57 -2.11 -0.10
C THR A 102 -26.31 -1.94 1.39
N ALA A 103 -25.09 -1.51 1.77
CA ALA A 103 -24.71 -1.34 3.16
C ALA A 103 -25.50 -0.24 3.88
N LYS A 104 -25.77 0.89 3.21
CA LYS A 104 -26.51 2.05 3.75
C LYS A 104 -27.86 1.66 4.38
N LYS A 105 -28.53 0.63 3.86
CA LYS A 105 -29.83 0.17 4.35
C LYS A 105 -29.77 -0.57 5.70
N ARG A 106 -28.58 -1.00 6.12
CA ARG A 106 -28.38 -1.91 7.27
C ARG A 106 -27.37 -1.40 8.30
N LEU A 107 -26.87 -0.17 8.14
CA LEU A 107 -25.88 0.40 9.04
C LEU A 107 -26.40 0.50 10.48
N LYS A 108 -25.57 0.06 11.42
CA LYS A 108 -25.74 0.24 12.87
C LYS A 108 -24.41 0.70 13.48
N PRO A 109 -24.40 1.31 14.68
CA PRO A 109 -23.14 1.60 15.37
C PRO A 109 -22.25 0.35 15.45
N SER A 110 -20.97 0.50 15.12
CA SER A 110 -20.03 -0.62 15.11
C SER A 110 -19.74 -1.12 16.53
N GLN A 111 -19.56 -2.44 16.66
CA GLN A 111 -19.21 -3.11 17.91
C GLN A 111 -17.73 -3.54 17.92
N LEU A 112 -17.26 -3.93 19.11
CA LEU A 112 -15.91 -4.44 19.38
C LEU A 112 -16.02 -5.86 19.94
N ALA A 113 -15.01 -6.69 19.66
CA ALA A 113 -14.79 -7.90 20.44
C ALA A 113 -14.22 -7.47 21.80
N LEU A 114 -14.98 -7.71 22.86
CA LEU A 114 -14.60 -7.31 24.22
C LEU A 114 -13.61 -8.31 24.81
N ARG A 115 -12.57 -7.81 25.47
CA ARG A 115 -11.65 -8.63 26.26
C ARG A 115 -12.29 -9.01 27.59
N GLN A 116 -11.69 -9.98 28.29
CA GLN A 116 -12.15 -10.37 29.61
C GLN A 116 -12.17 -9.16 30.57
N GLY A 117 -13.37 -8.81 31.07
CA GLY A 117 -13.59 -7.69 31.98
C GLY A 117 -13.97 -6.36 31.32
N GLU A 118 -13.92 -6.26 29.98
CA GLU A 118 -14.40 -5.07 29.26
C GLU A 118 -15.92 -5.09 29.07
N THR A 119 -16.53 -3.91 29.13
CA THR A 119 -17.93 -3.67 28.77
C THR A 119 -18.04 -2.73 27.56
N VAL A 120 -19.23 -2.67 26.97
CA VAL A 120 -19.56 -1.72 25.88
C VAL A 120 -19.30 -0.28 26.32
N GLU A 121 -19.63 0.06 27.56
CA GLU A 121 -19.44 1.40 28.12
C GLU A 121 -17.96 1.71 28.31
N SER A 122 -17.17 0.76 28.82
CA SER A 122 -15.73 0.95 29.06
C SER A 122 -14.92 1.16 27.79
N THR A 123 -15.39 0.61 26.66
CA THR A 123 -14.72 0.68 25.36
C THR A 123 -15.30 1.76 24.45
N LYS A 124 -16.26 2.55 24.94
CA LYS A 124 -16.93 3.62 24.20
C LYS A 124 -15.91 4.64 23.67
N GLY A 125 -16.02 4.97 22.39
CA GLY A 125 -15.14 5.94 21.73
C GLY A 125 -13.88 5.36 21.09
N THR A 126 -13.57 4.07 21.33
CA THR A 126 -12.45 3.35 20.69
C THR A 126 -12.71 3.16 19.20
N ARG A 127 -13.92 2.71 18.85
CA ARG A 127 -14.43 2.61 17.48
C ARG A 127 -15.73 3.38 17.39
N THR A 128 -15.80 4.35 16.50
CA THR A 128 -16.95 5.27 16.42
C THR A 128 -17.63 5.24 15.06
N SER A 129 -17.31 4.25 14.21
CA SER A 129 -17.97 4.05 12.92
C SER A 129 -19.38 3.48 13.07
N SER A 130 -20.11 3.52 11.96
CA SER A 130 -21.23 2.61 11.73
C SER A 130 -20.82 1.50 10.77
N GLY A 131 -21.44 0.33 10.86
CA GLY A 131 -21.13 -0.78 9.98
C GLY A 131 -22.25 -1.80 9.84
N THR A 132 -22.04 -2.74 8.93
CA THR A 132 -22.90 -3.91 8.70
C THR A 132 -22.08 -5.02 8.07
N PHE A 133 -22.48 -6.27 8.31
CA PHE A 133 -21.89 -7.43 7.65
C PHE A 133 -22.71 -7.80 6.42
N ILE A 134 -22.03 -8.15 5.34
CA ILE A 134 -22.63 -8.60 4.09
C ILE A 134 -21.83 -9.80 3.57
N SER A 135 -22.44 -10.97 3.49
CA SER A 135 -21.82 -12.12 2.80
C SER A 135 -21.93 -11.95 1.28
N ALA A 136 -21.08 -12.64 0.53
CA ALA A 136 -21.21 -12.73 -0.93
C ALA A 136 -22.57 -13.32 -1.34
N SER A 137 -23.06 -14.33 -0.61
CA SER A 137 -24.36 -14.96 -0.85
C SER A 137 -25.56 -14.03 -0.65
N GLU A 138 -25.45 -13.00 0.20
CA GLU A 138 -26.48 -11.97 0.38
C GLU A 138 -26.48 -10.92 -0.74
N ASP A 139 -25.37 -10.73 -1.44
CA ASP A 139 -25.24 -9.76 -2.53
C ASP A 139 -25.76 -10.33 -3.86
N LYS A 140 -27.03 -10.03 -4.15
CA LYS A 140 -27.70 -10.42 -5.40
C LYS A 140 -27.04 -9.89 -6.67
N THR A 141 -26.12 -8.94 -6.58
CA THR A 141 -25.41 -8.40 -7.75
C THR A 141 -24.20 -9.24 -8.17
N GLY A 142 -23.74 -10.16 -7.30
CA GLY A 142 -22.53 -10.97 -7.53
C GLY A 142 -21.21 -10.18 -7.43
N ILE A 143 -21.26 -8.91 -7.03
CA ILE A 143 -20.09 -8.03 -6.97
C ILE A 143 -19.16 -8.46 -5.84
N LEU A 144 -19.71 -8.79 -4.66
CA LEU A 144 -18.91 -9.26 -3.53
C LEU A 144 -18.22 -10.59 -3.82
N GLU A 145 -18.90 -11.54 -4.47
CA GLU A 145 -18.31 -12.82 -4.91
C GLU A 145 -17.14 -12.60 -5.86
N LEU A 146 -17.30 -11.73 -6.87
CA LEU A 146 -16.23 -11.37 -7.81
C LEU A 146 -15.02 -10.76 -7.08
N ILE A 147 -15.26 -9.87 -6.12
CA ILE A 147 -14.21 -9.24 -5.30
C ILE A 147 -13.53 -10.31 -4.43
N GLU A 148 -14.28 -11.25 -3.83
CA GLU A 148 -13.70 -12.36 -3.07
C GLU A 148 -12.81 -13.26 -3.91
N HIS A 149 -13.19 -13.58 -5.15
CA HIS A 149 -12.33 -14.35 -6.06
C HIS A 149 -11.02 -13.60 -6.33
N LYS A 150 -11.10 -12.29 -6.54
CA LYS A 150 -9.91 -11.46 -6.77
C LYS A 150 -9.03 -11.38 -5.52
N ILE A 151 -9.64 -11.28 -4.32
CA ILE A 151 -8.91 -11.31 -3.04
C ILE A 151 -8.22 -12.66 -2.87
N ALA A 152 -8.92 -13.77 -3.12
CA ALA A 152 -8.36 -15.11 -3.02
C ALA A 152 -7.13 -15.30 -3.91
N ARG A 153 -7.18 -14.79 -5.16
CA ARG A 153 -6.01 -14.77 -6.05
C ARG A 153 -4.89 -13.87 -5.55
N ALA A 154 -5.22 -12.70 -5.00
CA ALA A 154 -4.23 -11.76 -4.49
C ALA A 154 -3.49 -12.28 -3.25
N THR A 155 -4.16 -13.10 -2.43
CA THR A 155 -3.62 -13.64 -1.17
C THR A 155 -3.12 -15.07 -1.29
N MET A 156 -3.52 -15.79 -2.34
CA MET A 156 -3.39 -17.23 -2.51
C MET A 156 -4.06 -18.04 -1.39
N LEU A 157 -5.16 -17.52 -0.84
CA LEU A 157 -5.98 -18.18 0.17
C LEU A 157 -7.39 -18.42 -0.39
N PRO A 158 -7.97 -19.63 -0.24
CA PRO A 158 -9.32 -19.92 -0.73
C PRO A 158 -10.37 -18.99 -0.11
N GLN A 159 -11.45 -18.72 -0.85
CA GLN A 159 -12.56 -17.87 -0.36
C GLN A 159 -13.21 -18.40 0.92
N THR A 160 -13.19 -19.73 1.13
CA THR A 160 -13.71 -20.41 2.32
C THR A 160 -13.04 -19.97 3.62
N HIS A 161 -11.87 -19.34 3.54
CA HIS A 161 -11.19 -18.75 4.71
C HIS A 161 -11.72 -17.36 5.08
N GLY A 162 -12.52 -16.74 4.22
CA GLY A 162 -12.94 -15.36 4.35
C GLY A 162 -14.23 -15.18 5.15
N GLU A 163 -14.21 -14.35 6.20
CA GLU A 163 -15.42 -13.91 6.90
C GLU A 163 -16.31 -13.04 6.00
N ALA A 164 -17.60 -12.84 6.33
CA ALA A 164 -18.44 -11.86 5.63
C ALA A 164 -17.80 -10.46 5.61
N PHE A 165 -18.05 -9.67 4.56
CA PHE A 165 -17.49 -8.31 4.50
C PHE A 165 -18.07 -7.44 5.60
N ASN A 166 -17.19 -6.82 6.40
CA ASN A 166 -17.57 -5.76 7.31
C ASN A 166 -17.50 -4.42 6.58
N VAL A 167 -18.65 -3.90 6.15
CA VAL A 167 -18.74 -2.61 5.46
C VAL A 167 -18.95 -1.51 6.49
N LEU A 168 -18.04 -0.54 6.49
CA LEU A 168 -17.93 0.50 7.52
C LEU A 168 -18.05 1.89 6.90
N ARG A 169 -18.66 2.80 7.65
CA ARG A 169 -18.78 4.22 7.35
C ARG A 169 -18.24 5.04 8.52
N TYR A 170 -17.35 5.98 8.20
CA TYR A 170 -16.82 6.98 9.14
C TYR A 170 -17.19 8.39 8.66
N GLU A 171 -17.92 9.10 9.51
CA GLU A 171 -18.22 10.53 9.37
C GLU A 171 -17.08 11.38 9.94
N ILE A 172 -17.16 12.70 9.76
CA ILE A 172 -16.17 13.66 10.28
C ILE A 172 -15.93 13.43 11.78
N GLY A 173 -14.66 13.34 12.16
CA GLY A 173 -14.18 13.07 13.52
C GLY A 173 -14.22 11.60 13.94
N GLN A 174 -14.95 10.73 13.23
CA GLN A 174 -15.01 9.31 13.56
C GLN A 174 -13.69 8.60 13.21
N LYS A 175 -13.32 7.63 14.03
CA LYS A 175 -12.04 6.92 13.99
C LYS A 175 -12.16 5.49 14.48
N TYR A 176 -11.04 4.77 14.41
CA TYR A 176 -10.82 3.53 15.14
C TYR A 176 -9.40 3.55 15.70
N ASP A 177 -9.29 3.54 17.02
CA ASP A 177 -8.01 3.45 17.73
C ASP A 177 -7.20 2.21 17.31
N SER A 178 -5.89 2.28 17.54
CA SER A 178 -4.96 1.24 17.10
C SER A 178 -5.31 -0.12 17.73
N HIS A 179 -5.41 -1.17 16.94
CA HIS A 179 -5.79 -2.53 17.35
C HIS A 179 -5.10 -3.58 16.47
N TYR A 180 -5.22 -4.84 16.88
CA TYR A 180 -4.85 -6.00 16.09
C TYR A 180 -6.11 -6.67 15.56
N ASP A 181 -6.03 -7.23 14.36
CA ASP A 181 -7.06 -8.12 13.84
C ASP A 181 -6.88 -9.57 14.33
N ALA A 182 -5.65 -9.97 14.67
CA ALA A 182 -5.42 -11.25 15.35
C ALA A 182 -5.91 -11.19 16.81
N PHE A 183 -6.37 -12.34 17.31
CA PHE A 183 -6.90 -12.45 18.67
C PHE A 183 -5.86 -13.11 19.58
N ASN A 184 -5.11 -12.30 20.33
CA ASN A 184 -4.12 -12.77 21.29
C ASN A 184 -4.79 -13.74 22.31
N PRO A 185 -4.38 -15.02 22.38
CA PRO A 185 -5.01 -15.98 23.28
C PRO A 185 -4.95 -15.60 24.77
N ALA A 186 -3.97 -14.79 25.17
CA ALA A 186 -3.87 -14.29 26.53
C ALA A 186 -4.97 -13.26 26.88
N GLU A 187 -5.55 -12.58 25.88
CA GLU A 187 -6.57 -11.53 26.06
C GLU A 187 -7.98 -12.03 25.71
N TYR A 188 -8.10 -12.91 24.71
CA TYR A 188 -9.35 -13.38 24.14
C TYR A 188 -9.63 -14.87 24.40
N GLY A 189 -8.73 -15.57 25.08
CA GLY A 189 -8.81 -17.03 25.25
C GLY A 189 -8.38 -17.80 23.98
N PRO A 190 -8.30 -19.15 24.07
CA PRO A 190 -7.87 -19.98 22.95
C PRO A 190 -8.79 -19.79 21.73
N GLN A 191 -8.19 -19.77 20.54
CA GLN A 191 -8.88 -19.56 19.27
C GLN A 191 -8.72 -20.79 18.39
N MET A 192 -9.80 -21.26 17.78
CA MET A 192 -9.75 -22.37 16.82
C MET A 192 -9.06 -21.98 15.51
N SER A 193 -9.12 -20.70 15.14
CA SER A 193 -8.50 -20.13 13.96
C SER A 193 -8.17 -18.65 14.19
N GLN A 194 -7.10 -18.16 13.56
CA GLN A 194 -6.69 -16.76 13.59
C GLN A 194 -6.95 -16.04 12.28
N ARG A 195 -7.23 -14.73 12.37
CA ARG A 195 -7.23 -13.82 11.22
C ARG A 195 -5.79 -13.63 10.74
N LEU A 196 -5.42 -14.38 9.72
CA LEU A 196 -4.10 -14.37 9.09
C LEU A 196 -3.82 -13.05 8.37
N ALA A 197 -4.82 -12.56 7.62
CA ALA A 197 -4.70 -11.37 6.80
C ALA A 197 -6.01 -10.57 6.76
N SER A 198 -5.88 -9.29 6.44
CA SER A 198 -6.99 -8.37 6.29
C SER A 198 -6.87 -7.64 4.97
N PHE A 199 -7.96 -7.66 4.20
CA PHE A 199 -8.08 -6.90 2.95
C PHE A 199 -9.11 -5.78 3.12
N LEU A 200 -8.66 -4.54 2.97
CA LEU A 200 -9.49 -3.34 3.05
C LEU A 200 -9.69 -2.81 1.64
N LEU A 201 -10.93 -2.89 1.15
CA LEU A 201 -11.34 -2.24 -0.09
C LEU A 201 -11.91 -0.85 0.24
N TYR A 202 -11.23 0.20 -0.20
CA TYR A 202 -11.71 1.57 -0.02
C TYR A 202 -12.84 1.86 -1.01
N LEU A 203 -14.02 2.19 -0.51
CA LEU A 203 -15.21 2.39 -1.34
C LEU A 203 -15.49 3.88 -1.64
N SER A 204 -14.79 4.80 -0.96
CA SER A 204 -14.86 6.24 -1.21
C SER A 204 -13.48 6.88 -1.20
N ASP A 205 -13.36 8.00 -1.92
CA ASP A 205 -12.25 8.93 -1.77
C ASP A 205 -12.47 9.75 -0.49
N VAL A 206 -11.40 9.94 0.29
CA VAL A 206 -11.43 10.80 1.47
C VAL A 206 -10.59 12.04 1.22
N GLU A 207 -11.18 13.21 1.41
CA GLU A 207 -10.51 14.48 1.10
C GLU A 207 -9.32 14.71 2.06
N GLU A 208 -9.57 14.60 3.36
CA GLU A 208 -8.57 14.79 4.42
C GLU A 208 -8.81 13.84 5.61
N GLY A 209 -7.74 13.25 6.13
CA GLY A 209 -7.79 12.26 7.20
C GLY A 209 -8.25 10.87 6.73
N GLY A 210 -8.75 10.06 7.67
CA GLY A 210 -9.30 8.74 7.38
C GLY A 210 -8.28 7.68 6.97
N GLU A 211 -6.97 7.96 7.05
CA GLU A 211 -5.93 7.00 6.66
C GLU A 211 -5.99 5.72 7.48
N THR A 212 -5.71 4.58 6.84
CA THR A 212 -5.31 3.38 7.59
C THR A 212 -3.85 3.56 7.96
N MET A 213 -3.54 3.55 9.25
CA MET A 213 -2.18 3.77 9.74
C MET A 213 -1.58 2.51 10.36
N PHE A 214 -0.26 2.37 10.27
CA PHE A 214 0.55 1.36 10.94
C PHE A 214 1.60 2.09 11.79
N PRO A 215 1.32 2.38 13.08
CA PRO A 215 2.25 3.09 13.94
C PRO A 215 3.57 2.35 14.12
N PHE A 216 3.54 1.01 14.10
CA PHE A 216 4.72 0.17 14.32
C PHE A 216 5.43 -0.28 13.04
N GLU A 217 5.19 0.42 11.93
CA GLU A 217 5.88 0.13 10.68
C GLU A 217 7.41 0.17 10.88
N ASN A 218 8.09 -0.83 10.34
CA ASN A 218 9.50 -1.14 10.52
C ASN A 218 9.97 -1.22 11.99
N GLY A 219 9.06 -1.54 12.92
CA GLY A 219 9.34 -1.61 14.36
C GLY A 219 9.48 -0.23 15.03
N ILE A 220 9.18 0.86 14.33
CA ILE A 220 9.22 2.21 14.90
C ILE A 220 8.19 2.30 16.03
N PHE A 221 8.51 2.99 17.13
CA PHE A 221 7.63 3.17 18.29
C PHE A 221 7.22 1.91 19.09
N LEU A 222 7.68 0.72 18.72
CA LEU A 222 7.28 -0.53 19.38
C LEU A 222 7.56 -0.53 20.90
N ASP A 223 8.64 0.13 21.31
CA ASP A 223 9.09 0.21 22.71
C ASP A 223 8.87 1.61 23.33
N SER A 224 8.15 2.51 22.66
CA SER A 224 8.13 3.94 23.03
C SER A 224 6.91 4.40 23.83
N GLY A 225 6.20 3.50 24.53
CA GLY A 225 5.00 3.87 25.30
C GLY A 225 3.93 4.57 24.44
N TYR A 226 3.77 4.11 23.19
CA TYR A 226 2.90 4.71 22.19
C TYR A 226 1.44 4.88 22.67
N ASP A 227 0.87 6.05 22.39
CA ASP A 227 -0.54 6.35 22.61
C ASP A 227 -1.36 5.81 21.43
N TYR A 228 -2.15 4.75 21.67
CA TYR A 228 -2.96 4.03 20.69
C TYR A 228 -3.97 4.90 19.92
N LYS A 229 -4.22 6.14 20.38
CA LYS A 229 -5.12 7.10 19.72
C LYS A 229 -4.43 7.98 18.68
N LYS A 230 -3.10 8.03 18.65
CA LYS A 230 -2.35 8.92 17.75
C LYS A 230 -2.36 8.38 16.32
N CYS A 231 -2.46 9.26 15.33
CA CYS A 231 -2.36 8.90 13.92
C CYS A 231 -0.92 9.11 13.40
N ILE A 232 -0.06 8.08 13.49
CA ILE A 232 1.37 8.15 13.12
C ILE A 232 1.85 6.90 12.37
N GLY A 233 3.12 6.88 11.96
CA GLY A 233 3.73 5.77 11.21
C GLY A 233 3.38 5.81 9.73
N LEU A 234 3.38 4.64 9.09
CA LEU A 234 2.92 4.50 7.71
C LEU A 234 1.42 4.82 7.62
N LYS A 235 1.02 5.68 6.67
CA LYS A 235 -0.37 6.06 6.44
C LYS A 235 -0.78 5.77 5.01
N VAL A 236 -1.87 5.02 4.85
CA VAL A 236 -2.46 4.68 3.56
C VAL A 236 -3.73 5.51 3.38
N LYS A 237 -3.70 6.44 2.43
CA LYS A 237 -4.84 7.32 2.13
C LYS A 237 -5.94 6.54 1.41
N PRO A 238 -7.21 6.61 1.85
CA PRO A 238 -8.32 5.97 1.14
C PRO A 238 -8.55 6.64 -0.21
N ARG A 239 -8.56 5.81 -1.26
CA ARG A 239 -8.97 6.20 -2.61
C ARG A 239 -9.93 5.15 -3.13
N ARG A 240 -11.04 5.59 -3.71
CA ARG A 240 -12.11 4.68 -4.11
C ARG A 240 -11.60 3.65 -5.12
N GLY A 241 -11.95 2.40 -4.88
CA GLY A 241 -11.57 1.26 -5.72
C GLY A 241 -10.23 0.65 -5.33
N ASP A 242 -9.38 1.33 -4.57
CA ASP A 242 -8.10 0.79 -4.15
C ASP A 242 -8.25 -0.23 -3.02
N GLY A 243 -7.37 -1.25 -3.03
CA GLY A 243 -7.25 -2.26 -1.99
C GLY A 243 -5.99 -2.09 -1.15
N LEU A 244 -6.08 -2.41 0.14
CA LEU A 244 -4.95 -2.57 1.05
C LEU A 244 -5.02 -3.96 1.67
N LEU A 245 -3.99 -4.78 1.43
CA LEU A 245 -3.79 -6.06 2.09
C LEU A 245 -2.71 -5.90 3.16
N PHE A 246 -2.94 -6.41 4.36
CA PHE A 246 -1.87 -6.60 5.33
C PHE A 246 -2.03 -7.91 6.08
N TYR A 247 -0.92 -8.42 6.61
CA TYR A 247 -0.90 -9.69 7.35
C TYR A 247 -0.76 -9.44 8.85
N SER A 248 -1.65 -10.03 9.63
CA SER A 248 -1.61 -10.00 11.09
C SER A 248 -0.65 -11.03 11.67
N LEU A 249 -0.34 -12.08 10.90
CA LEU A 249 0.58 -13.15 11.31
C LEU A 249 1.81 -13.23 10.39
N PHE A 250 2.92 -13.65 10.98
CA PHE A 250 4.09 -14.11 10.26
C PHE A 250 3.80 -15.45 9.55
N PRO A 251 4.62 -15.85 8.55
CA PRO A 251 4.48 -17.15 7.90
C PRO A 251 4.56 -18.36 8.84
N ASN A 252 5.15 -18.21 10.03
CA ASN A 252 5.18 -19.24 11.07
C ASN A 252 3.92 -19.27 11.97
N GLY A 253 2.89 -18.47 11.65
CA GLY A 253 1.63 -18.39 12.40
C GLY A 253 1.66 -17.51 13.66
N THR A 254 2.82 -16.98 14.05
CA THR A 254 2.90 -16.08 15.22
C THR A 254 2.40 -14.67 14.90
N ILE A 255 1.79 -14.00 15.89
CA ILE A 255 1.24 -12.64 15.73
C ILE A 255 2.37 -11.65 15.42
N ASP A 256 2.22 -10.92 14.31
CA ASP A 256 3.11 -9.83 13.96
C ASP A 256 2.73 -8.56 14.74
N ARG A 257 3.53 -8.23 15.76
CA ARG A 257 3.31 -7.00 16.56
C ARG A 257 3.37 -5.72 15.72
N THR A 258 4.04 -5.72 14.57
CA THR A 258 4.09 -4.55 13.69
C THR A 258 2.79 -4.35 12.91
N SER A 259 1.88 -5.33 12.90
CA SER A 259 0.55 -5.24 12.27
C SER A 259 -0.48 -4.41 13.06
N LEU A 260 -0.08 -3.83 14.19
CA LEU A 260 -0.92 -2.87 14.91
C LEU A 260 -1.32 -1.76 13.94
N HIS A 261 -2.61 -1.53 13.79
CA HIS A 261 -3.14 -0.57 12.83
C HIS A 261 -4.39 0.12 13.35
N GLY A 262 -4.75 1.24 12.75
CA GLY A 262 -5.96 1.98 13.11
C GLY A 262 -6.50 2.80 11.95
N SER A 263 -7.70 3.36 12.14
CA SER A 263 -8.27 4.34 11.22
C SER A 263 -8.15 5.72 11.83
N CYS A 264 -7.34 6.57 11.20
CA CYS A 264 -7.22 7.97 11.59
C CYS A 264 -8.59 8.68 11.50
N PRO A 265 -8.82 9.74 12.30
CA PRO A 265 -10.03 10.54 12.22
C PRO A 265 -10.25 11.07 10.80
N VAL A 266 -11.49 11.01 10.31
CA VAL A 266 -11.86 11.73 9.08
C VAL A 266 -11.90 13.22 9.41
N ILE A 267 -11.16 14.04 8.67
CA ILE A 267 -11.15 15.50 8.85
C ILE A 267 -12.10 16.16 7.86
N LYS A 268 -12.10 15.69 6.61
CA LYS A 268 -12.97 16.21 5.56
C LYS A 268 -13.45 15.10 4.63
N GLY A 269 -14.74 15.14 4.28
CA GLY A 269 -15.41 14.12 3.47
C GLY A 269 -15.99 12.99 4.32
N GLU A 270 -16.03 11.78 3.76
CA GLU A 270 -16.61 10.59 4.38
C GLU A 270 -15.86 9.35 3.91
N LYS A 271 -15.53 8.46 4.84
CA LYS A 271 -14.83 7.21 4.53
C LYS A 271 -15.80 6.04 4.50
N TRP A 272 -15.80 5.30 3.40
CA TRP A 272 -16.39 3.98 3.27
C TRP A 272 -15.30 2.95 3.00
N VAL A 273 -15.35 1.82 3.70
CA VAL A 273 -14.40 0.72 3.52
C VAL A 273 -15.12 -0.62 3.73
N ALA A 274 -14.87 -1.59 2.86
CA ALA A 274 -15.27 -2.97 3.07
C ALA A 274 -14.05 -3.77 3.53
N THR A 275 -14.12 -4.35 4.72
CA THR A 275 -13.05 -5.17 5.30
C THR A 275 -13.39 -6.64 5.13
N LYS A 276 -12.48 -7.41 4.54
CA LYS A 276 -12.51 -8.87 4.47
C LYS A 276 -11.41 -9.41 5.37
N TRP A 277 -11.81 -10.06 6.46
CA TRP A 277 -10.88 -10.80 7.31
C TRP A 277 -10.73 -12.21 6.77
N ILE A 278 -9.48 -12.67 6.65
CA ILE A 278 -9.14 -13.97 6.08
C ILE A 278 -8.43 -14.79 7.15
N ARG A 279 -8.98 -15.97 7.42
CA ARG A 279 -8.56 -16.87 8.48
C ARG A 279 -7.49 -17.85 8.01
N ASP A 280 -6.70 -18.38 8.94
CA ASP A 280 -5.71 -19.41 8.66
C ASP A 280 -6.30 -20.81 8.47
N GLN A 281 -7.58 -20.99 8.83
CA GLN A 281 -8.38 -22.19 8.61
C GLN A 281 -9.66 -21.82 7.88
N GLU A 282 -10.30 -22.81 7.25
CA GLU A 282 -11.61 -22.64 6.64
C GLU A 282 -12.66 -22.20 7.68
N GLN A 283 -13.56 -21.34 7.26
CA GLN A 283 -14.76 -21.02 8.03
C GLN A 283 -15.78 -22.13 7.80
N HIS A 284 -16.15 -22.81 8.88
CA HIS A 284 -17.36 -23.63 8.86
C HIS A 284 -18.55 -22.69 8.98
N GLU A 285 -19.47 -22.76 8.02
CA GLU A 285 -20.77 -22.10 8.16
C GLU A 285 -21.54 -22.88 9.24
N ASP A 286 -21.70 -22.26 10.42
CA ASP A 286 -22.62 -22.73 11.47
C ASP A 286 -24.08 -22.45 11.10
#